data_AF-A0A535GUR9-F1
#
_entry.id   AF-A0A535GUR9-F1
#
_cell.length_a   1.000
_cell.length_b   1.000
_cell.length_c   1.000
_cell.angle_alpha   90.00
_cell.angle_beta   90.00
_cell.angle_gamma   90.00
#
_symmetry.space_group_name_H-M   'P 1'
#
loop_
_entity.id
_entity.type
_entity.pdbx_description
1 polymer ?
#
loop_
_entity_poly.entity_id
_entity_poly.type
_entity_poly.pdbx_seq_one_letter_code
_entity_poly.pdbx_strand_id
1 'polypeptide(L)' 'MSTYAYREILNQAQRLTPDEQLKLLEDLAALIRQRGKTRPKHSITELKGLGKEIWTGVDVERYIDEERNSWDG' A
#
# COMPACT_ATOMS: atom_id res chain seq x y z
N MET A 1 16.27 8.13 -22.80
CA MET A 1 15.04 7.73 -23.52
C MET A 1 14.99 8.51 -24.80
N SER A 2 14.85 7.85 -25.95
CA SER A 2 14.92 8.54 -27.24
C SER A 2 13.75 9.53 -27.35
N THR A 3 14.05 10.81 -27.54
CA THR A 3 13.09 11.92 -27.77
C THR A 3 12.08 11.59 -28.88
N TYR A 4 12.46 10.69 -29.78
CA TYR A 4 11.60 10.12 -30.82
C TYR A 4 10.41 9.34 -30.24
N ALA A 5 10.64 8.43 -29.29
CA ALA A 5 9.59 7.59 -28.71
C ALA A 5 8.53 8.42 -27.96
N TYR A 6 8.97 9.47 -27.26
CA TYR A 6 8.04 10.39 -26.58
C TYR A 6 7.14 11.14 -27.58
N ARG A 7 7.72 11.68 -28.66
CA ARG A 7 6.95 12.39 -29.68
C ARG A 7 5.96 11.49 -30.41
N GLU A 8 6.35 10.26 -30.72
CA GLU A 8 5.44 9.30 -31.35
C GLU A 8 4.23 8.97 -30.47
N ILE A 9 4.45 8.72 -29.17
CA ILE A 9 3.37 8.46 -28.22
C ILE A 9 2.47 9.70 -28.07
N LEU A 10 3.05 10.90 -28.02
CA LEU A 10 2.29 12.14 -27.95
C LEU A 10 1.41 12.34 -29.20
N ASN A 11 1.95 12.10 -30.39
CA ASN A 11 1.20 12.18 -31.64
C ASN A 11 0.05 11.16 -31.68
N GLN A 12 0.24 9.95 -31.13
CA GLN A 12 -0.81 8.95 -31.04
C GLN A 12 -1.91 9.37 -30.04
N ALA A 13 -1.53 9.88 -28.87
CA ALA A 13 -2.47 10.36 -27.88
C ALA A 13 -3.32 11.54 -28.40
N GLN A 14 -2.74 12.43 -29.21
CA GLN A 14 -3.45 13.55 -29.83
C GLN A 14 -4.53 13.11 -30.84
N ARG A 15 -4.45 11.90 -31.39
CA ARG A 15 -5.45 11.36 -32.33
C ARG A 15 -6.66 10.70 -31.64
N LEU A 16 -6.59 10.51 -30.33
CA LEU A 16 -7.69 9.98 -29.53
C LEU A 16 -8.78 11.03 -29.35
N THR A 17 -10.01 10.56 -29.10
CA THR A 17 -11.11 11.43 -28.68
C THR A 17 -10.83 12.06 -27.30
N PRO A 18 -11.48 13.18 -26.94
CA PRO A 18 -11.29 13.80 -25.63
C PRO A 18 -11.51 12.85 -24.44
N ASP A 19 -12.50 11.96 -24.52
CA ASP A 19 -12.81 10.99 -23.47
C ASP A 19 -11.69 9.94 -23.34
N GLU A 20 -11.17 9.44 -24.46
CA GLU A 20 -10.04 8.51 -24.49
C GLU A 20 -8.74 9.16 -23.99
N GLN A 21 -8.52 10.45 -24.27
CA GLN A 21 -7.39 11.20 -23.74
C GLN A 21 -7.46 11.32 -22.22
N LEU A 22 -8.63 11.65 -21.68
CA LEU A 22 -8.87 11.69 -20.23
C LEU A 22 -8.64 10.31 -19.60
N LYS A 23 -9.15 9.25 -20.22
CA LYS A 23 -8.96 7.88 -19.75
C LYS A 23 -7.48 7.48 -19.73
N LEU A 24 -6.76 7.78 -20.80
CA LEU A 24 -5.32 7.53 -20.90
C LEU A 24 -4.54 8.30 -19.81
N LEU A 25 -4.92 9.55 -19.53
CA LEU A 25 -4.30 10.35 -18.48
C LEU A 25 -4.49 9.70 -17.10
N GLU A 26 -5.70 9.23 -16.78
CA GLU A 26 -5.99 8.54 -15.52
C GLU A 26 -5.14 7.28 -15.35
N ASP A 27 -5.07 6.45 -16.39
CA ASP A 27 -4.36 5.18 -16.37
C ASP A 27 -2.84 5.41 -16.23
N LEU A 28 -2.28 6.39 -16.95
CA LEU A 28 -0.87 6.80 -16.81
C LEU A 28 -0.58 7.32 -15.40
N ALA A 29 -1.46 8.17 -14.86
CA ALA A 29 -1.30 8.70 -13.51
C ALA A 29 -1.37 7.57 -12.45
N ALA A 30 -2.25 6.58 -12.63
CA ALA A 30 -2.33 5.41 -11.76
C ALA A 30 -1.06 4.56 -11.81
N LEU A 31 -0.53 4.33 -13.01
CA LEU A 31 0.70 3.57 -13.24
C LEU A 31 1.91 4.26 -12.60
N ILE A 32 2.04 5.58 -12.73
CA ILE A 32 3.10 6.36 -12.07
C ILE A 32 2.97 6.27 -10.54
N ARG A 33 1.76 6.43 -10.00
CA ARG A 33 1.50 6.29 -8.55
C ARG A 33 1.85 4.89 -8.04
N GLN A 34 1.58 3.84 -8.81
CA GLN A 34 1.97 2.47 -8.44
C GLN A 34 3.49 2.28 -8.46
N ARG A 35 4.20 2.81 -9.46
CA ARG A 35 5.67 2.76 -9.53
C ARG A 35 6.34 3.55 -8.41
N GLY A 36 5.77 4.68 -8.01
CA GLY A 36 6.25 5.47 -6.86
C GLY A 36 5.91 4.86 -5.50
N LYS A 37 4.97 3.92 -5.44
CA LYS A 37 4.65 3.14 -4.23
C LYS A 37 5.51 1.87 -4.21
N THR A 38 6.81 2.01 -4.00
CA THR A 38 7.51 0.99 -3.22
C THR A 38 6.96 1.09 -1.81
N ARG A 39 5.83 0.42 -1.52
CA ARG A 39 5.48 0.21 -0.11
C ARG A 39 6.70 -0.42 0.52
N PRO A 40 7.27 0.16 1.59
CA PRO A 40 8.31 -0.50 2.33
C PRO A 40 7.81 -1.92 2.63
N LYS A 41 8.65 -2.92 2.39
CA LYS A 41 8.35 -4.25 2.94
C LYS A 41 8.47 -4.09 4.45
N HIS A 42 7.34 -3.87 5.10
CA HIS A 42 7.29 -3.75 6.54
C HIS A 42 7.59 -5.12 7.15
N SER A 43 8.55 -5.16 8.06
CA SER A 43 8.78 -6.34 8.88
C SER A 43 7.83 -6.31 10.08
N ILE A 44 7.24 -7.46 10.44
CA ILE A 44 6.44 -7.57 11.67
C ILE A 44 7.24 -7.18 12.93
N THR A 45 8.58 -7.25 12.85
CA THR A 45 9.48 -6.81 13.93
C THR A 45 9.45 -5.30 14.18
N GLU A 46 8.95 -4.49 13.24
CA GLU A 46 8.74 -3.05 13.43
C GLU A 46 7.72 -2.76 14.55
N LEU A 47 6.85 -3.73 14.87
CA LEU A 47 5.88 -3.63 15.95
C LEU A 47 6.43 -4.06 17.32
N LYS A 48 7.67 -4.56 17.38
CA LYS A 48 8.27 -5.07 18.63
C LYS A 48 8.35 -3.97 19.67
N GLY A 49 7.67 -4.18 20.80
CA GLY A 49 7.75 -3.31 21.97
C GLY A 49 6.67 -2.23 22.05
N LEU A 50 5.86 -2.03 21.00
CA LEU A 50 4.78 -1.03 21.00
C LEU A 50 3.71 -1.26 22.09
N GLY A 51 3.55 -2.50 22.57
CA GLY A 51 2.61 -2.81 23.65
C GLY A 51 3.21 -2.84 25.06
N LYS A 52 4.53 -2.70 25.22
CA LYS A 52 5.22 -3.01 26.49
C LYS A 52 4.62 -2.27 27.69
N GLU A 53 4.31 -0.99 27.52
CA GLU A 53 3.78 -0.14 28.59
C GLU A 53 2.33 -0.50 28.94
N ILE A 54 1.55 -0.96 27.96
CA ILE A 54 0.16 -1.40 28.14
C ILE A 54 0.08 -2.66 29.02
N TRP A 55 1.08 -3.54 28.92
CA TRP A 55 1.18 -4.75 29.73
C TRP A 55 1.73 -4.52 31.14
N THR A 56 2.08 -3.28 31.50
CA THR A 56 2.62 -2.98 32.83
C THR A 56 1.56 -3.19 33.90
N GLY A 57 1.82 -4.10 34.84
CA GLY A 57 0.90 -4.41 35.94
C GLY A 57 -0.24 -5.36 35.55
N VAL A 58 -0.26 -5.84 34.30
CA VAL A 58 -1.14 -6.94 33.88
C VAL A 58 -0.47 -8.26 34.23
N ASP A 59 -1.19 -9.14 34.92
CA ASP A 59 -0.77 -10.53 35.09
C ASP A 59 -0.97 -11.26 33.76
N VAL A 60 0.15 -11.43 33.04
CA VAL A 60 0.14 -11.96 31.67
C VAL A 60 -0.37 -13.39 31.63
N GLU A 61 0.00 -14.22 32.59
CA GLU A 61 -0.41 -15.64 32.61
C GLU A 61 -1.92 -15.73 32.86
N ARG A 62 -2.41 -15.00 33.87
CA ARG A 62 -3.85 -14.95 34.15
C ARG A 62 -4.66 -14.43 32.96
N TYR A 63 -4.20 -13.36 32.32
CA TYR A 63 -4.89 -12.79 31.17
C TYR A 63 -4.97 -13.77 29.99
N ILE A 64 -3.86 -14.49 29.72
CA ILE A 64 -3.83 -15.52 28.66
C ILE A 64 -4.80 -16.66 28.98
N ASP A 65 -4.84 -17.12 30.23
CA ASP A 65 -5.73 -18.20 30.63
C ASP A 65 -7.21 -17.78 30.55
N GLU A 66 -7.55 -16.55 30.97
CA GLU A 66 -8.90 -15.99 30.82
C GLU A 66 -9.34 -15.91 29.35
N GLU A 67 -8.46 -15.41 28.46
CA GLU A 67 -8.75 -15.35 27.02
C GLU A 67 -8.91 -16.75 26.41
N ARG A 68 -8.04 -17.71 26.75
CA ARG A 68 -8.15 -19.11 26.26
C ARG A 68 -9.44 -19.78 26.70
N ASN A 69 -9.80 -19.65 27.97
CA ASN A 69 -11.04 -20.22 28.51
C ASN A 69 -12.28 -19.55 27.91
N SER A 70 -12.18 -18.30 27.44
CA SER A 70 -13.28 -17.60 26.77
C SER A 70 -13.52 -18.04 25.32
N TRP A 71 -12.57 -18.78 24.72
CA TRP A 71 -12.65 -19.30 23.35
C TRP A 71 -13.04 -20.78 23.27
N ASP A 72 -13.26 -21.43 24.42
CA ASP A 72 -13.92 -22.74 24.45
C ASP A 72 -15.39 -22.53 24.00
N GLY A 73 -15.66 -22.92 22.75
CA GLY A 73 -16.87 -22.60 21.99
C GLY A 73 -18.17 -23.25 22.44
#